data_AF-A0A1H4KQ41-F1
#
_entry.id   AF-A0A1H4KQ41-F1
#
_cell.length_a   1.000
_cell.length_b   1.000
_cell.length_c   1.000
_cell.angle_alpha   90.00
_cell.angle_beta   90.00
_cell.angle_gamma   90.00
#
_symmetry.space_group_name_H-M   'P 1'
#
loop_
_entity.id
_entity.type
_entity.pdbx_description
1 polymer ?
#
loop_
_entity_poly.entity_id
_entity_poly.type
_entity_poly.pdbx_seq_one_letter_code
_entity_poly.pdbx_strand_id
1 'polypeptide(L)'
;MTATPRPLPQPPPPADGLPRGETQQEEPSFGRGACCPACQTPLTDALTGVLDRRRWDHDASQALLQARHRPWPLALILVDLDRFKDINDLYGHPAGDAVLRAAATALRHHSGERGIVGRYGGHTGDEFLILLPDTNLEGALAVAQNIQVHISSLSVHTMASCDSAVTIAGWTVSMGVAACTDLIPGDLSELLLECDVALRDAKRSGGNQICIAGSQAPTSHGGRNPAVEEVHQLADGEVCIPLARYLQTAPSTSRSLVLSPESAQQLHADLTDVLRQLARAER
;
A
#
# COMPACT_ATOMS: atom_id res chain seq x y z
N MET A 1 -18.03 25.34 -81.80
CA MET A 1 -18.65 25.94 -80.60
C MET A 1 -18.05 25.23 -79.40
N THR A 2 -17.11 25.88 -78.73
CA THR A 2 -16.29 25.36 -77.64
C THR A 2 -17.08 25.42 -76.33
N ALA A 3 -17.28 24.27 -75.68
CA ALA A 3 -17.96 24.18 -74.39
C ALA A 3 -16.96 24.44 -73.25
N THR A 4 -17.21 25.49 -72.47
CA THR A 4 -16.44 25.85 -71.27
C THR A 4 -16.78 24.88 -70.12
N PRO A 5 -15.81 24.39 -69.33
CA PRO A 5 -16.12 23.54 -68.19
C PRO A 5 -16.66 24.38 -67.02
N ARG A 6 -17.67 23.83 -66.34
CA ARG A 6 -18.32 24.42 -65.15
C ARG A 6 -17.36 24.38 -63.95
N PRO A 7 -17.23 25.45 -63.15
CA PRO A 7 -16.33 25.44 -62.01
C PRO A 7 -16.88 24.56 -60.88
N LEU A 8 -15.97 23.87 -60.18
CA LEU A 8 -16.27 23.07 -58.99
C LEU A 8 -16.71 23.98 -57.82
N PRO A 9 -17.63 23.52 -56.95
CA PRO A 9 -18.08 24.30 -55.81
C PRO A 9 -16.95 24.49 -54.80
N GLN A 10 -16.79 25.73 -54.30
CA GLN A 10 -15.83 26.02 -53.25
C GLN A 10 -16.32 25.51 -51.88
N PRO A 11 -15.41 25.07 -51.00
CA PRO A 11 -15.77 24.67 -49.64
C PRO A 11 -16.28 25.88 -48.83
N PRO A 12 -17.18 25.66 -47.87
CA PRO A 12 -17.75 26.75 -47.07
C PRO A 12 -16.66 27.43 -46.22
N PRO A 13 -16.83 28.73 -45.90
CA PRO A 13 -15.92 29.43 -45.01
C PRO A 13 -15.95 28.81 -43.60
N PRO A 14 -14.85 28.89 -42.82
CA PRO A 14 -14.80 28.33 -41.49
C PRO A 14 -15.87 28.98 -40.61
N ALA A 15 -16.60 28.15 -39.86
CA ALA A 15 -17.57 28.62 -38.90
C ALA A 15 -16.87 29.41 -37.79
N ASP A 16 -17.16 30.71 -37.71
CA ASP A 16 -16.91 31.52 -36.54
C ASP A 16 -17.73 30.97 -35.35
N GLY A 17 -17.08 30.85 -34.20
CA GLY A 17 -17.76 30.71 -32.92
C GLY A 17 -17.99 29.27 -32.44
N LEU A 18 -16.90 28.52 -32.21
CA LEU A 18 -16.89 27.50 -31.16
C LEU A 18 -16.36 28.16 -29.88
N PRO A 19 -17.06 28.08 -28.73
CA PRO A 19 -16.47 28.53 -27.49
C PRO A 19 -15.22 27.69 -27.24
N ARG A 20 -14.08 28.36 -27.04
CA ARG A 20 -12.90 27.73 -26.44
C ARG A 20 -13.32 27.28 -25.05
N GLY A 21 -13.84 26.08 -24.94
CA GLY A 21 -13.84 25.33 -23.70
C GLY A 21 -12.38 25.07 -23.38
N GLU A 22 -11.76 26.02 -22.69
CA GLU A 22 -10.61 25.72 -21.85
C GLU A 22 -11.08 24.59 -20.93
N THR A 23 -10.74 23.35 -21.25
CA THR A 23 -10.66 22.32 -20.24
C THR A 23 -9.51 22.76 -19.33
N GLN A 24 -9.82 23.66 -18.41
CA GLN A 24 -9.11 23.78 -17.16
C GLN A 24 -9.24 22.39 -16.56
N GLN A 25 -8.22 21.56 -16.79
CA GLN A 25 -7.90 20.50 -15.86
C GLN A 25 -7.73 21.25 -14.53
N GLU A 26 -8.75 21.18 -13.69
CA GLU A 26 -8.63 21.56 -12.30
C GLU A 26 -7.52 20.67 -11.75
N GLU A 27 -6.31 21.23 -11.68
CA GLU A 27 -5.22 20.71 -10.87
C GLU A 27 -5.84 20.37 -9.51
N PRO A 28 -5.82 19.09 -9.07
CA PRO A 28 -6.42 18.72 -7.80
C PRO A 28 -5.78 19.61 -6.75
N SER A 29 -6.60 20.36 -6.01
CA SER A 29 -6.12 21.35 -5.05
C SER A 29 -5.31 20.64 -3.96
N PHE A 30 -3.99 20.56 -4.16
CA PHE A 30 -3.06 19.96 -3.22
C PHE A 30 -3.15 20.76 -1.92
N GLY A 31 -3.59 20.10 -0.85
CA GLY A 31 -3.56 20.67 0.49
C GLY A 31 -2.16 21.24 0.75
N ARG A 32 -2.08 22.55 0.95
CA ARG A 32 -0.83 23.31 1.08
C ARG A 32 0.10 22.57 2.05
N GLY A 33 1.29 22.23 1.56
CA GLY A 33 2.27 21.40 2.25
C GLY A 33 2.49 21.85 3.69
N ALA A 34 2.08 20.99 4.62
CA ALA A 34 2.38 21.19 6.02
C ALA A 34 3.89 20.96 6.21
N CYS A 35 4.64 22.01 6.54
CA CYS A 35 6.01 21.86 7.01
C CYS A 35 6.00 21.55 8.50
N CYS A 36 6.95 20.74 8.98
CA CYS A 36 7.15 20.56 10.41
C CYS A 36 7.47 21.93 11.05
N PRO A 37 6.71 22.39 12.06
CA PRO A 37 6.93 23.71 12.66
C PRO A 37 8.29 23.85 13.35
N ALA A 38 8.93 22.74 13.73
CA ALA A 38 10.23 22.75 14.41
C ALA A 38 11.44 22.81 13.45
N CYS A 39 11.35 22.19 12.26
CA CYS A 39 12.50 22.05 11.36
C CYS A 39 12.21 22.44 9.90
N GLN A 40 11.01 22.96 9.60
CA GLN A 40 10.56 23.43 8.29
C GLN A 40 10.65 22.41 7.15
N THR A 41 10.91 21.14 7.44
CA THR A 41 10.90 20.08 6.40
C THR A 41 9.47 19.78 5.95
N PRO A 42 9.25 19.58 4.64
CA PRO A 42 7.95 19.12 4.14
C PRO A 42 7.56 17.81 4.83
N LEU A 43 6.29 17.69 5.22
CA LEU A 43 5.70 16.45 5.77
C LEU A 43 5.02 15.62 4.68
N THR A 44 5.35 15.91 3.43
CA THR A 44 4.82 15.28 2.22
C THR A 44 5.96 14.84 1.33
N ASP A 45 5.80 13.70 0.67
CA ASP A 45 6.69 13.24 -0.38
C ASP A 45 6.68 14.23 -1.56
N ALA A 46 7.87 14.72 -1.95
CA ALA A 46 8.00 15.77 -2.94
C ALA A 46 7.55 15.37 -4.35
N LEU A 47 7.59 14.07 -4.67
CA LEU A 47 7.23 13.56 -5.99
C LEU A 47 5.71 13.40 -6.14
N THR A 48 5.07 12.81 -5.14
CA THR A 48 3.68 12.35 -5.19
C THR A 48 2.71 13.25 -4.44
N GLY A 49 3.24 14.11 -3.57
CA GLY A 49 2.49 15.01 -2.71
C GLY A 49 1.75 14.33 -1.56
N VAL A 50 1.71 12.99 -1.46
CA VAL A 50 1.16 12.25 -0.30
C VAL A 50 2.04 12.42 0.92
N LEU A 51 1.59 11.95 2.09
CA LEU A 51 2.39 12.08 3.31
C LEU A 51 3.72 11.33 3.15
N ASP A 52 4.80 11.91 3.69
CA ASP A 52 6.03 11.16 3.88
C ASP A 52 5.82 10.10 4.98
N ARG A 53 6.71 9.12 5.07
CA ARG A 53 6.62 8.07 6.09
C ARG A 53 6.50 8.63 7.51
N ARG A 54 7.31 9.64 7.84
CA ARG A 54 7.34 10.23 9.20
C ARG A 54 6.00 10.81 9.59
N ARG A 55 5.37 11.56 8.68
CA ARG A 55 4.07 12.18 8.93
C ARG A 55 2.97 11.15 8.92
N TRP A 56 3.04 10.17 8.03
CA TRP A 56 2.10 9.07 8.02
C TRP A 56 2.12 8.30 9.35
N ASP A 57 3.30 7.93 9.86
CA ASP A 57 3.47 7.24 11.15
C ASP A 57 2.86 8.04 12.31
N HIS A 58 3.07 9.36 12.31
CA HIS A 58 2.49 10.25 13.31
C HIS A 58 0.96 10.26 13.25
N ASP A 59 0.39 10.53 12.08
CA ASP A 59 -1.07 10.66 11.89
C ASP A 59 -1.77 9.30 12.12
N ALA A 60 -1.16 8.20 11.70
CA ALA A 60 -1.64 6.84 11.93
C ALA A 60 -1.65 6.47 13.42
N SER A 61 -0.59 6.82 14.16
CA SER A 61 -0.53 6.62 15.61
C SER A 61 -1.63 7.40 16.33
N GLN A 62 -1.90 8.63 15.92
CA GLN A 62 -2.99 9.43 16.48
C GLN A 62 -4.37 8.82 16.19
N ALA A 63 -4.60 8.36 14.96
CA ALA A 63 -5.85 7.69 14.59
C ALA A 63 -6.08 6.40 15.40
N LEU A 64 -5.02 5.60 15.59
CA LEU A 64 -5.07 4.38 16.41
C LEU A 64 -5.40 4.67 17.88
N LEU A 65 -4.78 5.71 18.46
CA LEU A 65 -5.09 6.15 19.82
C LEU A 65 -6.56 6.58 19.95
N GLN A 66 -7.09 7.29 18.96
CA GLN A 66 -8.50 7.68 18.95
C GLN A 66 -9.43 6.45 18.87
N ALA A 67 -9.10 5.46 18.03
CA ALA A 67 -9.84 4.22 17.89
C ALA A 67 -9.83 3.35 19.18
N ARG A 68 -8.80 3.49 20.04
CA ARG A 68 -8.78 2.85 21.37
C ARG A 68 -9.74 3.50 22.36
N HIS A 69 -9.99 4.81 22.25
CA HIS A 69 -10.89 5.54 23.14
C HIS A 69 -12.36 5.48 22.70
N ARG A 70 -12.60 5.36 21.39
CA ARG A 70 -13.90 5.10 20.80
C ARG A 70 -13.74 3.92 19.84
N PRO A 71 -14.30 2.73 20.15
CA PRO A 71 -14.08 1.52 19.36
C PRO A 71 -14.76 1.67 18.00
N TRP A 72 -14.07 2.33 17.10
CA TRP A 72 -14.42 2.49 15.70
C TRP A 72 -13.52 1.59 14.88
N PRO A 73 -14.06 0.98 13.82
CA PRO A 73 -13.29 0.07 13.01
C PRO A 73 -12.15 0.83 12.33
N LEU A 74 -10.99 0.18 12.24
CA LEU A 74 -9.79 0.72 11.61
C LEU A 74 -9.25 -0.30 10.64
N ALA A 75 -8.96 0.11 9.41
CA ALA A 75 -8.37 -0.76 8.42
C ALA A 75 -7.12 -0.13 7.80
N LEU A 76 -6.18 -0.98 7.43
CA LEU A 76 -4.92 -0.62 6.79
C LEU A 76 -4.82 -1.35 5.45
N ILE A 77 -4.33 -0.63 4.44
CA ILE A 77 -4.01 -1.17 3.13
C ILE A 77 -2.55 -0.82 2.83
N LEU A 78 -1.76 -1.84 2.56
CA LEU A 78 -0.41 -1.70 2.01
C LEU A 78 -0.48 -1.96 0.50
N VAL A 79 0.04 -1.05 -0.31
CA VAL A 79 -0.07 -1.06 -1.78
C VAL A 79 1.33 -1.06 -2.38
N ASP A 80 1.59 -1.94 -3.35
CA ASP A 80 2.86 -1.98 -4.08
C ASP A 80 2.61 -2.13 -5.58
N LEU A 81 3.24 -1.26 -6.38
CA LEU A 81 3.11 -1.27 -7.85
C LEU A 81 3.80 -2.51 -8.45
N ASP A 82 3.03 -3.32 -9.17
CA ASP A 82 3.58 -4.52 -9.80
C ASP A 82 4.58 -4.15 -10.90
N ARG A 83 5.77 -4.78 -10.85
CA ARG A 83 6.80 -4.66 -11.88
C ARG A 83 7.24 -3.21 -12.12
N PHE A 84 7.20 -2.35 -11.11
CA PHE A 84 7.60 -0.94 -11.23
C PHE A 84 9.05 -0.77 -11.71
N LYS A 85 9.96 -1.67 -11.29
CA LYS A 85 11.32 -1.71 -11.80
C LYS A 85 11.38 -1.87 -13.32
N ASP A 86 10.54 -2.71 -13.91
CA ASP A 86 10.50 -2.92 -15.37
C ASP A 86 10.08 -1.64 -16.11
N ILE A 87 9.16 -0.85 -15.53
CA ILE A 87 8.76 0.45 -16.09
C ILE A 87 9.96 1.40 -16.11
N ASN A 88 10.71 1.48 -15.01
CA ASN A 88 11.91 2.31 -14.93
C ASN A 88 13.00 1.83 -15.90
N ASP A 89 13.23 0.52 -15.95
CA ASP A 89 14.29 -0.06 -16.78
C ASP A 89 13.95 0.09 -18.28
N LEU A 90 12.66 0.09 -18.66
CA LEU A 90 12.21 0.21 -20.05
C LEU A 90 12.03 1.66 -20.53
N TYR A 91 11.47 2.54 -19.71
CA TYR A 91 11.08 3.90 -20.11
C TYR A 91 11.90 5.00 -19.41
N GLY A 92 12.66 4.64 -18.38
CA GLY A 92 13.46 5.54 -17.57
C GLY A 92 12.74 6.08 -16.34
N HIS A 93 13.51 6.63 -15.40
CA HIS A 93 12.99 7.20 -14.15
C HIS A 93 11.92 8.28 -14.32
N PRO A 94 11.99 9.22 -15.30
CA PRO A 94 10.93 10.21 -15.50
C PRO A 94 9.55 9.59 -15.79
N ALA A 95 9.55 8.43 -16.46
CA ALA A 95 8.35 7.65 -16.71
C ALA A 95 7.83 6.97 -15.44
N GLY A 96 8.71 6.35 -14.65
CA GLY A 96 8.34 5.80 -13.34
C GLY A 96 7.78 6.87 -12.39
N ASP A 97 8.37 8.05 -12.37
CA ASP A 97 7.89 9.20 -11.59
C ASP A 97 6.46 9.61 -11.98
N ALA A 98 6.14 9.58 -13.28
CA ALA A 98 4.79 9.87 -13.76
C ALA A 98 3.79 8.79 -13.30
N VAL A 99 4.19 7.53 -13.32
CA VAL A 99 3.37 6.42 -12.81
C VAL A 99 3.13 6.55 -11.30
N LEU A 100 4.15 6.90 -10.51
CA LEU A 100 4.01 7.13 -9.06
C LEU A 100 3.05 8.27 -8.74
N ARG A 101 3.10 9.37 -9.50
CA ARG A 101 2.14 10.50 -9.37
C ARG A 101 0.71 10.06 -9.69
N ALA A 102 0.52 9.29 -10.76
CA ALA A 102 -0.78 8.77 -11.15
C ALA A 102 -1.35 7.82 -10.07
N ALA A 103 -0.52 6.92 -9.56
CA ALA A 103 -0.88 6.02 -8.46
C ALA A 103 -1.31 6.81 -7.23
N ALA A 104 -0.48 7.74 -6.73
CA ALA A 104 -0.78 8.55 -5.56
C ALA A 104 -2.10 9.34 -5.69
N THR A 105 -2.39 9.85 -6.89
CA THR A 105 -3.65 10.55 -7.19
C THR A 105 -4.84 9.59 -7.07
N ALA A 106 -4.75 8.39 -7.66
CA ALA A 106 -5.80 7.37 -7.57
C ALA A 106 -6.03 6.89 -6.13
N LEU A 107 -4.95 6.67 -5.37
CA LEU A 107 -5.03 6.25 -3.97
C LEU A 107 -5.75 7.30 -3.12
N ARG A 108 -5.38 8.57 -3.26
CA ARG A 108 -6.05 9.68 -2.55
C ARG A 108 -7.52 9.81 -2.90
N HIS A 109 -7.86 9.73 -4.19
CA HIS A 109 -9.23 9.84 -4.65
C HIS A 109 -10.15 8.81 -3.97
N HIS A 110 -9.71 7.54 -3.92
CA HIS A 110 -10.52 6.45 -3.37
C HIS A 110 -10.46 6.31 -1.86
N SER A 111 -9.43 6.87 -1.20
CA SER A 111 -9.32 6.83 0.26
C SER A 111 -10.27 7.82 0.96
N GLY A 112 -10.85 8.77 0.23
CA GLY A 112 -11.76 9.78 0.76
C GLY A 112 -11.09 10.78 1.72
N GLU A 113 -11.90 11.67 2.31
CA GLU A 113 -11.38 12.77 3.15
C GLU A 113 -10.71 12.31 4.45
N ARG A 114 -11.14 11.16 5.00
CA ARG A 114 -10.61 10.62 6.26
C ARG A 114 -9.45 9.65 6.05
N GLY A 115 -9.19 9.24 4.81
CA GLY A 115 -8.11 8.31 4.48
C GLY A 115 -6.74 8.96 4.62
N ILE A 116 -5.86 8.32 5.37
CA ILE A 116 -4.49 8.79 5.60
C ILE A 116 -3.57 8.05 4.62
N VAL A 117 -3.22 8.73 3.53
CA VAL A 117 -2.38 8.17 2.46
C VAL A 117 -0.94 8.66 2.59
N GLY A 118 0.00 7.72 2.61
CA GLY A 118 1.43 8.01 2.68
C GLY A 118 2.23 7.14 1.72
N ARG A 119 3.43 7.60 1.39
CA ARG A 119 4.42 6.82 0.64
C ARG A 119 5.41 6.23 1.64
N TYR A 120 5.40 4.91 1.78
CA TYR A 120 6.18 4.22 2.82
C TYR A 120 7.67 4.24 2.50
N GLY A 121 8.02 4.03 1.23
CA GLY A 121 9.39 4.09 0.75
C GLY A 121 10.25 2.92 1.25
N GLY A 122 10.12 1.76 0.61
CA GLY A 122 11.10 0.67 0.64
C GLY A 122 12.30 0.92 -0.28
N HIS A 123 12.95 -0.14 -0.77
CA HIS A 123 14.17 -0.02 -1.59
C HIS A 123 13.96 0.65 -2.96
N THR A 124 12.79 0.45 -3.58
CA THR A 124 12.42 0.98 -4.89
C THR A 124 11.47 2.17 -4.83
N GLY A 125 10.95 2.49 -3.64
CA GLY A 125 10.10 3.66 -3.40
C GLY A 125 8.69 3.57 -4.00
N ASP A 126 8.20 2.39 -4.30
CA ASP A 126 6.93 2.08 -4.97
C ASP A 126 5.81 1.58 -4.04
N GLU A 127 6.06 1.64 -2.73
CA GLU A 127 5.13 1.23 -1.70
C GLU A 127 4.36 2.42 -1.11
N PHE A 128 3.05 2.24 -0.96
CA PHE A 128 2.13 3.20 -0.34
C PHE A 128 1.35 2.56 0.79
N LEU A 129 0.93 3.39 1.73
CA LEU A 129 0.10 3.03 2.87
C LEU A 129 -1.18 3.85 2.87
N ILE A 130 -2.30 3.19 3.19
CA ILE A 130 -3.60 3.84 3.39
C ILE A 130 -4.17 3.36 4.72
N LEU A 131 -4.28 4.25 5.70
CA LEU A 131 -5.07 4.00 6.89
C LEU A 131 -6.48 4.57 6.69
N LEU A 132 -7.49 3.75 6.99
CA LEU A 132 -8.90 4.08 6.87
C LEU A 132 -9.56 4.05 8.26
N PRO A 133 -9.65 5.21 8.95
CA PRO A 133 -10.43 5.34 10.18
C PRO A 133 -11.91 5.14 9.92
N ASP A 134 -12.64 4.62 10.92
CA ASP A 134 -14.09 4.40 10.83
C ASP A 134 -14.47 3.48 9.66
N THR A 135 -13.60 2.52 9.33
CA THR A 135 -13.76 1.61 8.20
C THR A 135 -13.49 0.17 8.62
N ASN A 136 -14.47 -0.70 8.39
CA ASN A 136 -14.34 -2.13 8.63
C ASN A 136 -13.67 -2.83 7.44
N LEU A 137 -13.43 -4.14 7.57
CA LEU A 137 -12.77 -4.92 6.53
C LEU A 137 -13.52 -4.86 5.17
N GLU A 138 -14.84 -4.94 5.18
CA GLU A 138 -15.64 -4.89 3.94
C GLU A 138 -15.49 -3.54 3.22
N GLY A 139 -15.55 -2.44 3.96
CA GLY A 139 -15.32 -1.10 3.40
C GLY A 139 -13.89 -0.94 2.88
N ALA A 140 -12.89 -1.45 3.59
CA ALA A 140 -11.50 -1.42 3.14
C ALA A 140 -11.29 -2.22 1.86
N LEU A 141 -11.95 -3.37 1.73
CA LEU A 141 -11.92 -4.17 0.50
C LEU A 141 -12.56 -3.45 -0.67
N ALA A 142 -13.69 -2.77 -0.45
CA ALA A 142 -14.33 -1.97 -1.49
C ALA A 142 -13.39 -0.83 -1.98
N VAL A 143 -12.72 -0.15 -1.05
CA VAL A 143 -11.70 0.87 -1.39
C VAL A 143 -10.55 0.26 -2.19
N ALA A 144 -10.00 -0.88 -1.73
CA ALA A 144 -8.92 -1.57 -2.44
C ALA A 144 -9.34 -2.01 -3.86
N GLN A 145 -10.54 -2.55 -4.03
CA GLN A 145 -11.07 -2.96 -5.33
C GLN A 145 -11.22 -1.77 -6.27
N ASN A 146 -11.76 -0.65 -5.78
CA ASN A 146 -11.90 0.57 -6.56
C ASN A 146 -10.54 1.13 -7.01
N ILE A 147 -9.54 1.09 -6.11
CA ILE A 147 -8.15 1.44 -6.44
C ILE A 147 -7.60 0.53 -7.53
N GLN A 148 -7.76 -0.79 -7.40
CA GLN A 148 -7.25 -1.77 -8.35
C GLN A 148 -7.82 -1.54 -9.75
N VAL A 149 -9.15 -1.40 -9.84
CA VAL A 149 -9.85 -1.16 -11.11
C VAL A 149 -9.43 0.18 -11.72
N HIS A 150 -9.34 1.24 -10.91
CA HIS A 150 -8.94 2.54 -11.40
C HIS A 150 -7.51 2.51 -11.94
N ILE A 151 -6.54 2.02 -11.16
CA ILE A 151 -5.13 1.96 -11.58
C ILE A 151 -4.95 1.14 -12.85
N SER A 152 -5.55 -0.06 -12.93
CA SER A 152 -5.43 -0.92 -14.12
C SER A 152 -6.04 -0.29 -15.39
N SER A 153 -6.94 0.67 -15.24
CA SER A 153 -7.52 1.44 -16.35
C SER A 153 -6.70 2.67 -16.77
N LEU A 154 -5.73 3.11 -15.95
CA LEU A 154 -4.97 4.33 -16.22
C LEU A 154 -3.98 4.15 -17.37
N SER A 155 -3.92 5.18 -18.22
CA SER A 155 -2.86 5.38 -19.21
C SER A 155 -2.10 6.65 -18.85
N VAL A 156 -0.78 6.54 -18.65
CA VAL A 156 0.09 7.66 -18.30
C VAL A 156 0.85 8.10 -19.55
N HIS A 157 0.58 9.32 -20.00
CA HIS A 157 1.30 9.96 -21.09
C HIS A 157 2.45 10.79 -20.52
N THR A 158 3.69 10.49 -20.93
CA THR A 158 4.89 11.13 -20.39
C THR A 158 6.05 11.07 -21.39
N MET A 159 7.18 11.68 -21.03
CA MET A 159 8.43 11.58 -21.78
C MET A 159 9.30 10.46 -21.21
N ALA A 160 9.82 9.59 -22.08
CA ALA A 160 10.87 8.65 -21.72
C ALA A 160 12.23 9.35 -21.59
N SER A 161 13.23 8.69 -21.01
CA SER A 161 14.59 9.22 -20.90
C SER A 161 15.28 9.55 -22.23
N CYS A 162 14.76 9.04 -23.35
CA CYS A 162 15.24 9.35 -24.70
C CYS A 162 14.51 10.52 -25.37
N ASP A 163 13.84 11.39 -24.61
CA ASP A 163 13.03 12.51 -25.09
C ASP A 163 11.97 12.11 -26.14
N SER A 164 11.46 10.89 -26.04
CA SER A 164 10.34 10.41 -26.85
C SER A 164 9.06 10.36 -26.02
N ALA A 165 7.95 10.79 -26.61
CA ALA A 165 6.63 10.66 -25.99
C ALA A 165 6.26 9.18 -25.88
N VAL A 166 5.87 8.73 -24.68
CA VAL A 166 5.46 7.36 -24.39
C VAL A 166 4.11 7.34 -23.67
N THR A 167 3.38 6.25 -23.87
CA THR A 167 2.14 5.95 -23.14
C THR A 167 2.32 4.65 -22.38
N ILE A 168 2.17 4.70 -21.06
CA ILE A 168 2.33 3.56 -20.16
C ILE A 168 0.92 3.15 -19.71
N ALA A 169 0.51 1.94 -20.07
CA ALA A 169 -0.81 1.39 -19.75
C ALA A 169 -0.70 -0.06 -19.29
N GLY A 170 -1.73 -0.57 -18.62
CA GLY A 170 -1.77 -1.96 -18.15
C GLY A 170 -0.83 -2.28 -16.98
N TRP A 171 -0.35 -1.25 -16.28
CA TRP A 171 0.36 -1.41 -15.00
C TRP A 171 -0.66 -1.67 -13.89
N THR A 172 -0.27 -2.44 -12.88
CA THR A 172 -1.17 -2.93 -11.83
C THR A 172 -0.57 -2.72 -10.45
N VAL A 173 -1.38 -2.96 -9.42
CA VAL A 173 -0.95 -2.95 -8.03
C VAL A 173 -1.37 -4.25 -7.35
N SER A 174 -0.55 -4.67 -6.39
CA SER A 174 -0.94 -5.68 -5.41
C SER A 174 -1.16 -5.02 -4.06
N MET A 175 -2.11 -5.54 -3.28
CA MET A 175 -2.52 -4.95 -2.01
C MET A 175 -2.67 -6.00 -0.91
N GLY A 176 -2.14 -5.69 0.26
CA GLY A 176 -2.42 -6.39 1.50
C GLY A 176 -3.37 -5.56 2.35
N VAL A 177 -4.46 -6.17 2.84
CA VAL A 177 -5.48 -5.51 3.64
C VAL A 177 -5.56 -6.17 5.02
N ALA A 178 -5.48 -5.38 6.09
CA ALA A 178 -5.77 -5.83 7.44
C ALA A 178 -6.76 -4.87 8.10
N ALA A 179 -7.57 -5.39 9.02
CA ALA A 179 -8.51 -4.58 9.79
C ALA A 179 -8.40 -4.97 11.26
N CYS A 180 -8.48 -3.99 12.16
CA CYS A 180 -8.60 -4.25 13.58
C CYS A 180 -9.97 -4.92 13.83
N THR A 181 -9.94 -6.21 14.16
CA THR A 181 -11.14 -7.00 14.49
C THR A 181 -11.52 -6.93 15.96
N ASP A 182 -10.58 -6.50 16.81
CA ASP A 182 -10.76 -6.47 18.25
C ASP A 182 -11.41 -5.16 18.72
N LEU A 183 -12.12 -5.25 19.85
CA LEU A 183 -12.72 -4.08 20.53
C LEU A 183 -11.66 -3.03 20.95
N ILE A 184 -10.40 -3.46 21.09
CA ILE A 184 -9.25 -2.61 21.36
C ILE A 184 -8.24 -2.85 20.22
N PRO A 185 -7.97 -1.86 19.37
CA PRO A 185 -6.93 -1.97 18.36
C PRO A 185 -5.57 -2.31 18.99
N GLY A 186 -4.90 -3.33 18.43
CA GLY A 186 -3.52 -3.73 18.74
C GLY A 186 -2.51 -2.61 18.44
N ASP A 187 -1.22 -2.95 18.32
CA ASP A 187 -0.23 -1.95 17.91
C ASP A 187 -0.26 -1.70 16.40
N LEU A 188 0.09 -0.49 15.95
CA LEU A 188 0.21 -0.16 14.53
C LEU A 188 1.19 -1.11 13.83
N SER A 189 2.25 -1.49 14.55
CA SER A 189 3.28 -2.43 14.09
C SER A 189 2.71 -3.81 13.76
N GLU A 190 1.75 -4.31 14.56
CA GLU A 190 1.11 -5.60 14.33
C GLU A 190 0.21 -5.55 13.08
N LEU A 191 -0.59 -4.49 12.96
CA LEU A 191 -1.46 -4.27 11.80
C LEU A 191 -0.66 -4.12 10.50
N LEU A 192 0.48 -3.42 10.55
CA LEU A 192 1.44 -3.31 9.45
C LEU A 192 2.03 -4.67 9.07
N LEU A 193 2.44 -5.46 10.06
CA LEU A 193 3.00 -6.80 9.81
C LEU A 193 1.99 -7.72 9.14
N GLU A 194 0.73 -7.66 9.56
CA GLU A 194 -0.37 -8.41 8.97
C GLU A 194 -0.65 -7.99 7.52
N CYS A 195 -0.65 -6.68 7.23
CA CYS A 195 -0.76 -6.16 5.87
C CYS A 195 0.42 -6.60 4.98
N ASP A 196 1.65 -6.57 5.50
CA ASP A 196 2.84 -7.00 4.77
C ASP A 196 2.76 -8.48 4.38
N VAL A 197 2.35 -9.36 5.31
CA VAL A 197 2.13 -10.77 5.01
C VAL A 197 1.13 -10.93 3.87
N ALA A 198 -0.02 -10.26 3.96
CA ALA A 198 -1.04 -10.32 2.93
C ALA A 198 -0.54 -9.78 1.58
N LEU A 199 0.19 -8.66 1.56
CA LEU A 199 0.76 -8.10 0.33
C LEU A 199 1.75 -9.08 -0.31
N ARG A 200 2.61 -9.72 0.49
CA ARG A 200 3.54 -10.73 -0.01
C ARG A 200 2.81 -11.92 -0.61
N ASP A 201 1.68 -12.34 -0.04
CA ASP A 201 0.85 -13.41 -0.59
C ASP A 201 0.20 -13.01 -1.92
N ALA A 202 -0.23 -11.75 -2.07
CA ALA A 202 -0.72 -11.21 -3.34
C ALA A 202 0.38 -11.22 -4.41
N LYS A 203 1.60 -10.77 -4.07
CA LYS A 203 2.76 -10.79 -4.99
C LYS A 203 3.16 -12.20 -5.39
N ARG A 204 3.18 -13.16 -4.44
CA ARG A 204 3.49 -14.57 -4.71
C ARG A 204 2.45 -15.27 -5.58
N SER A 205 1.20 -14.82 -5.51
CA SER A 205 0.10 -15.34 -6.33
C SER A 205 0.07 -14.81 -7.77
N GLY A 206 1.10 -14.07 -8.19
CA GLY A 206 1.25 -13.54 -9.55
C GLY A 206 0.97 -12.03 -9.68
N GLY A 207 0.75 -11.34 -8.56
CA GLY A 207 0.47 -9.91 -8.54
C GLY A 207 -0.95 -9.57 -8.99
N ASN A 208 -1.23 -8.28 -9.17
CA ASN A 208 -2.54 -7.72 -9.50
C ASN A 208 -3.68 -8.30 -8.64
N GLN A 209 -3.44 -8.40 -7.33
CA GLN A 209 -4.35 -9.08 -6.39
C GLN A 209 -4.46 -8.34 -5.07
N ILE A 210 -5.59 -8.59 -4.40
CA ILE A 210 -5.88 -8.12 -3.05
C ILE A 210 -5.92 -9.35 -2.15
N CYS A 211 -5.10 -9.35 -1.11
CA CYS A 211 -5.10 -10.40 -0.09
C CYS A 211 -5.44 -9.79 1.26
N ILE A 212 -6.13 -10.57 2.10
CA ILE A 212 -6.58 -10.14 3.42
C ILE A 212 -5.73 -10.85 4.48
N ALA A 213 -5.28 -10.12 5.49
CA ALA A 213 -4.61 -10.68 6.65
C ALA A 213 -5.50 -11.72 7.35
N GLY A 214 -4.94 -12.89 7.66
CA GLY A 214 -5.68 -13.99 8.31
C GLY A 214 -6.65 -14.77 7.41
N SER A 215 -6.93 -14.29 6.19
CA SER A 215 -7.66 -15.06 5.19
C SER A 215 -6.68 -15.98 4.47
N GLN A 216 -6.47 -17.19 5.00
CA GLN A 216 -5.96 -18.28 4.17
C GLN A 216 -6.86 -18.38 2.93
N ALA A 217 -6.30 -18.21 1.73
CA ALA A 217 -7.03 -18.49 0.50
C ALA A 217 -7.66 -19.89 0.61
N PRO A 218 -8.87 -20.13 0.07
CA PRO A 218 -9.47 -21.45 0.12
C PRO A 218 -8.63 -22.39 -0.74
N THR A 219 -7.63 -23.01 -0.11
CA THR A 219 -7.02 -24.22 -0.66
C THR A 219 -8.10 -25.27 -0.58
N SER A 220 -8.62 -25.65 -1.75
CA SER A 220 -9.52 -26.78 -1.88
C SER A 220 -8.75 -28.07 -1.59
N HIS A 221 -8.40 -28.32 -0.33
CA HIS A 221 -8.01 -29.63 0.19
C HIS A 221 -8.52 -29.73 1.63
N GLY A 222 -9.54 -30.56 1.81
CA GLY A 222 -10.20 -30.78 3.08
C GLY A 222 -9.22 -31.20 4.18
N GLY A 223 -9.31 -30.51 5.30
CA GLY A 223 -8.61 -30.81 6.53
C GLY A 223 -9.04 -29.78 7.57
N ARG A 224 -9.60 -30.25 8.68
CA ARG A 224 -10.18 -29.44 9.76
C ARG A 224 -9.30 -28.26 10.15
N ASN A 225 -9.92 -27.09 10.27
CA ASN A 225 -9.38 -25.93 10.98
C ASN A 225 -9.51 -26.19 12.50
N PRO A 226 -8.43 -26.32 13.30
CA PRO A 226 -8.53 -26.06 14.72
C PRO A 226 -8.22 -24.59 14.99
N ALA A 227 -8.95 -24.06 15.94
CA ALA A 227 -8.89 -22.71 16.46
C ALA A 227 -7.47 -22.19 16.73
N VAL A 228 -7.34 -20.86 16.62
CA VAL A 228 -6.52 -19.97 17.46
C VAL A 228 -5.71 -20.72 18.53
N GLU A 229 -4.46 -21.09 18.24
CA GLU A 229 -3.52 -21.63 19.24
C GLU A 229 -2.77 -20.46 19.86
N GLU A 230 -3.34 -19.95 20.96
CA GLU A 230 -2.64 -19.15 21.96
C GLU A 230 -1.37 -19.86 22.44
N VAL A 231 -0.40 -19.11 22.95
CA VAL A 231 0.79 -19.64 23.64
C VAL A 231 0.33 -20.59 24.75
N HIS A 232 0.42 -21.90 24.53
CA HIS A 232 0.02 -22.88 25.54
C HIS A 232 1.16 -23.09 26.54
N GLN A 233 0.86 -22.76 27.79
CA GLN A 233 1.63 -23.21 28.95
C GLN A 233 1.26 -24.67 29.21
N LEU A 234 2.19 -25.60 29.04
CA LEU A 234 1.94 -27.03 29.31
C LEU A 234 1.91 -27.27 30.83
N ALA A 235 1.29 -28.38 31.26
CA ALA A 235 1.01 -28.70 32.66
C ALA A 235 2.26 -28.71 33.57
N ASP A 236 3.46 -28.78 32.98
CA ASP A 236 4.74 -28.89 33.67
C ASP A 236 5.55 -27.56 33.64
N GLY A 237 4.96 -26.46 33.18
CA GLY A 237 5.62 -25.15 33.10
C GLY A 237 6.46 -24.94 31.84
N GLU A 238 6.43 -25.87 30.88
CA GLU A 238 7.06 -25.74 29.57
C GLU A 238 6.24 -24.84 28.64
N VAL A 239 6.92 -24.09 27.78
CA VAL A 239 6.33 -23.15 26.82
C VAL A 239 6.54 -23.68 25.41
N CYS A 240 5.45 -23.92 24.67
CA CYS A 240 5.51 -24.37 23.29
C CYS A 240 5.39 -23.17 22.35
N ILE A 241 6.41 -22.92 21.53
CA ILE A 241 6.39 -21.85 20.53
C ILE A 241 6.35 -22.48 19.13
N PRO A 242 5.27 -22.30 18.35
CA PRO A 242 5.21 -22.78 16.98
C PRO A 242 6.15 -21.93 16.09
N LEU A 243 7.27 -22.54 15.67
CA LEU A 243 8.30 -21.87 14.87
C LEU A 243 7.89 -21.62 13.40
N ALA A 244 6.74 -22.13 12.97
CA ALA A 244 6.27 -22.00 11.59
C ALA A 244 6.11 -20.54 11.13
N ARG A 245 5.92 -19.58 12.05
CA ARG A 245 5.86 -18.15 11.73
C ARG A 245 7.24 -17.50 11.54
N TYR A 246 8.30 -18.10 12.08
CA TYR A 246 9.65 -17.51 12.11
C TYR A 246 10.63 -18.18 11.15
N LEU A 247 10.41 -19.45 10.82
CA LEU A 247 11.23 -20.17 9.85
C LEU A 247 10.61 -20.01 8.46
N GLN A 248 11.26 -19.23 7.59
CA GLN A 248 10.91 -19.05 6.18
C GLN A 248 11.14 -20.34 5.35
N THR A 249 10.59 -21.48 5.78
CA THR A 249 10.68 -22.77 5.10
C THR A 249 9.28 -23.32 4.83
N ALA A 250 9.13 -24.03 3.71
CA ALA A 250 7.85 -24.57 3.23
C ALA A 250 7.05 -25.34 4.32
N PRO A 251 5.71 -25.31 4.29
CA PRO A 251 4.84 -25.65 5.42
C PRO A 251 4.69 -27.16 5.73
N SER A 252 5.64 -28.01 5.34
CA SER A 252 5.49 -29.47 5.50
C SER A 252 6.20 -30.08 6.72
N THR A 253 6.78 -29.28 7.63
CA THR A 253 7.34 -29.80 8.88
C THR A 253 6.90 -28.96 10.07
N SER A 254 5.88 -29.42 10.80
CA SER A 254 5.55 -28.92 12.14
C SER A 254 6.71 -29.20 13.09
N ARG A 255 7.68 -28.27 13.14
CA ARG A 255 8.75 -28.27 14.14
C ARG A 255 8.34 -27.31 15.24
N SER A 256 7.87 -27.87 16.35
CA SER A 256 7.72 -27.14 17.61
C SER A 256 9.05 -27.18 18.34
N LEU A 257 9.50 -26.02 18.84
CA LEU A 257 10.64 -25.97 19.76
C LEU A 257 10.08 -26.11 21.17
N VAL A 258 10.34 -27.23 21.81
CA VAL A 258 10.04 -27.43 23.23
C VAL A 258 11.32 -27.10 23.98
N LEU A 259 11.27 -26.06 24.81
CA LEU A 259 12.37 -25.65 25.67
C LEU A 259 12.05 -26.09 27.10
N SER A 260 13.05 -26.66 27.78
CA SER A 260 12.95 -26.85 29.23
C SER A 260 12.80 -25.49 29.93
N PRO A 261 12.21 -25.42 31.13
CA PRO A 261 12.03 -24.16 31.85
C PRO A 261 13.34 -23.39 32.07
N GLU A 262 14.44 -24.11 32.32
CA GLU A 262 15.78 -23.54 32.47
C GLU A 262 16.31 -22.95 31.15
N SER A 263 16.09 -23.65 30.02
CA SER A 263 16.49 -23.17 28.69
C SER A 263 15.68 -21.96 28.25
N ALA A 264 14.39 -21.91 28.59
CA ALA A 264 13.52 -20.77 28.31
C ALA A 264 13.94 -19.54 29.13
N GLN A 265 14.29 -19.72 30.42
CA GLN A 265 14.82 -18.66 31.26
C GLN A 265 16.16 -18.14 30.76
N GLN A 266 17.07 -19.02 30.33
CA GLN A 266 18.36 -18.62 29.76
C GLN A 266 18.17 -17.82 28.46
N LEU A 267 17.30 -18.28 27.55
CA LEU A 267 17.01 -17.57 26.31
C LEU A 267 16.40 -16.19 26.57
N HIS A 268 15.51 -16.07 27.56
CA HIS A 268 14.95 -14.78 27.97
C HIS A 268 16.02 -13.84 28.53
N ALA A 269 16.96 -14.35 29.34
CA ALA A 269 18.07 -13.57 29.87
C ALA A 269 19.00 -13.08 28.75
N ASP A 270 19.33 -13.95 27.79
CA ASP A 270 20.21 -13.63 26.66
C ASP A 270 19.57 -12.57 25.74
N LEU A 271 18.29 -12.73 25.39
CA LEU A 271 17.54 -11.74 24.58
C LEU A 271 17.45 -10.39 25.31
N THR A 272 17.21 -10.40 26.61
CA THR A 272 17.16 -9.18 27.41
C THR A 272 18.50 -8.46 27.42
N ASP A 273 19.62 -9.20 27.47
CA ASP A 273 20.95 -8.59 27.44
C ASP A 273 21.27 -8.01 26.05
N VAL A 274 20.93 -8.71 24.97
CA VAL A 274 21.07 -8.20 23.60
C VAL A 274 20.28 -6.90 23.41
N LEU A 275 19.03 -6.85 23.87
CA LEU A 275 18.19 -5.65 23.79
C LEU A 275 18.78 -4.49 24.60
N ARG A 276 19.36 -4.75 25.77
CA ARG A 276 20.08 -3.72 26.55
C ARG A 276 21.35 -3.24 25.86
N GLN A 277 22.09 -4.12 25.20
CA GLN A 277 23.29 -3.76 24.45
C GLN A 277 22.94 -2.86 23.26
N LEU A 278 21.87 -3.19 22.53
CA LEU A 278 21.35 -2.35 21.44
C LEU A 278 20.91 -0.97 21.95
N ALA A 279 20.15 -0.91 23.04
CA ALA A 279 19.71 0.36 23.64
C ALA A 279 20.87 1.23 24.19
N ARG A 280 22.05 0.63 24.44
CA ARG A 280 23.28 1.36 24.81
C ARG A 280 24.07 1.82 23.59
N ALA A 281 23.99 1.11 22.47
CA ALA A 281 24.65 1.47 21.22
C ALA A 281 23.96 2.63 20.49
N GLU A 282 22.69 2.90 20.80
CA GLU A 282 21.90 4.03 20.26
C GLU A 282 22.05 5.33 21.08
N ARG A 283 22.99 5.41 22.03
CA ARG A 283 23.37 6.61 22.79
C ARG A 283 24.78 7.07 22.45
#